data_AF-A0A0F9LYW5-F1
#
_entry.id   AF-A0A0F9LYW5-F1
#
_cell.length_a   1.000
_cell.length_b   1.000
_cell.length_c   1.000
_cell.angle_alpha   90.00
_cell.angle_beta   90.00
_cell.angle_gamma   90.00
#
_symmetry.space_group_name_H-M   'P 1'
#
loop_
_entity.id
_entity.type
_entity.pdbx_description
1 polymer ?
#
loop_
_entity_poly.entity_id
_entity_poly.type
_entity_poly.pdbx_seq_one_letter_code
_entity_poly.pdbx_strand_id
1 'polypeptide(L)'
;MIIIVPITGELTSYDSKTKQGVGNDKNPIRPIDFNKILPEGCDFRWDAVSYDYEGGMTIVEITFAKKVTITELDNSKDPPEPLAWRRENDAEFYKRQANTERIILAALDGKKADELYKITGEAKLIMP
;
A
#
# COMPACT_ATOMS: atom_id res chain seq x y z
N MET A 1 10.10 2.85 -4.70
CA MET A 1 9.49 2.47 -6.00
C MET A 1 8.22 3.29 -6.19
N ILE A 2 7.89 3.75 -7.39
CA ILE A 2 6.64 4.49 -7.65
C ILE A 2 5.77 3.64 -8.59
N ILE A 3 4.50 3.48 -8.24
CA ILE A 3 3.50 2.75 -9.04
C ILE A 3 2.21 3.54 -9.16
N ILE A 4 1.41 3.21 -10.18
CA ILE A 4 0.08 3.77 -10.37
C ILE A 4 -0.92 2.65 -10.14
N VAL A 5 -1.90 2.87 -9.27
CA VAL A 5 -2.92 1.87 -8.93
C VAL A 5 -4.31 2.49 -8.90
N PRO A 6 -5.38 1.70 -9.12
CA PRO A 6 -6.75 2.18 -8.99
C PRO A 6 -7.08 2.62 -7.56
N ILE A 7 -8.07 3.52 -7.43
CA ILE A 7 -8.61 3.98 -6.14
C ILE A 7 -10.05 3.53 -5.91
N THR A 8 -10.34 3.21 -4.67
CA THR A 8 -11.70 2.94 -4.19
C THR A 8 -12.13 4.02 -3.21
N GLY A 9 -13.40 4.02 -2.84
CA GLY A 9 -14.02 4.98 -1.93
C GLY A 9 -15.13 5.78 -2.57
N GLU A 10 -15.60 6.81 -1.87
CA GLU A 10 -16.65 7.71 -2.32
C GLU A 10 -16.25 9.18 -2.11
N LEU A 11 -16.50 10.01 -3.12
CA LEU A 11 -16.43 11.47 -3.02
C LEU A 11 -17.83 12.01 -2.70
N THR A 12 -17.89 12.94 -1.76
CA THR A 12 -19.12 13.70 -1.44
C THR A 12 -19.26 14.95 -2.31
N SER A 13 -18.14 15.51 -2.77
CA SER A 13 -18.11 16.61 -3.74
C SER A 13 -16.84 16.54 -4.59
N TYR A 14 -16.90 17.08 -5.81
CA TYR A 14 -15.78 17.17 -6.75
C TYR A 14 -15.88 18.46 -7.58
N ASP A 15 -14.77 19.20 -7.68
CA ASP A 15 -14.64 20.37 -8.55
C ASP A 15 -13.74 20.04 -9.75
N SER A 16 -14.33 19.97 -10.94
CA SER A 16 -13.64 19.64 -12.18
C SER A 16 -12.66 20.70 -12.67
N LYS A 17 -12.76 21.96 -12.19
CA LYS A 17 -11.81 23.02 -12.56
C LYS A 17 -10.51 22.92 -11.77
N THR A 18 -10.63 22.67 -10.47
CA THR A 18 -9.47 22.57 -9.56
C THR A 18 -8.96 21.13 -9.39
N LYS A 19 -9.73 20.14 -9.85
CA LYS A 19 -9.47 18.70 -9.70
C LYS A 19 -9.43 18.26 -8.23
N GLN A 20 -10.07 19.03 -7.34
CA GLN A 20 -10.16 18.74 -5.92
C GLN A 20 -11.46 18.02 -5.58
N GLY A 21 -11.41 17.07 -4.66
CA GLY A 21 -12.57 16.35 -4.17
C GLY A 21 -12.56 16.24 -2.65
N VAL A 22 -13.75 16.10 -2.07
CA VAL A 22 -13.93 15.85 -0.64
C VAL A 22 -14.38 14.41 -0.46
N GLY A 23 -13.56 13.59 0.20
CA GLY A 23 -13.87 12.19 0.49
C GLY A 23 -15.02 12.02 1.49
N ASN A 24 -15.69 10.88 1.45
CA ASN A 24 -16.64 10.45 2.46
C ASN A 24 -15.90 9.79 3.63
N ASP A 25 -16.04 10.30 4.85
CA ASP A 25 -15.41 9.71 6.05
C ASP A 25 -15.81 8.24 6.30
N LYS A 26 -17.02 7.85 5.88
CA LYS A 26 -17.51 6.47 6.01
C LYS A 26 -16.94 5.53 4.95
N ASN A 27 -16.51 6.08 3.82
CA ASN A 27 -15.93 5.34 2.70
C ASN A 27 -14.78 6.14 2.07
N PRO A 28 -13.65 6.27 2.80
CA PRO A 28 -12.58 7.19 2.42
C PRO A 28 -11.90 6.76 1.13
N ILE A 29 -11.43 7.76 0.37
CA ILE A 29 -10.66 7.49 -0.83
C ILE A 29 -9.30 6.89 -0.47
N ARG A 30 -8.96 5.75 -1.07
CA ARG A 30 -7.68 5.07 -0.89
C ARG A 30 -7.31 4.24 -2.10
N PRO A 31 -6.03 3.90 -2.29
CA PRO A 31 -5.63 2.84 -3.21
C PRO A 31 -6.36 1.54 -2.90
N ILE A 32 -6.54 0.70 -3.91
CA ILE A 32 -6.97 -0.69 -3.71
C ILE A 32 -6.02 -1.44 -2.76
N ASP A 33 -6.57 -2.39 -2.02
CA ASP A 33 -5.87 -3.09 -0.94
C ASP A 33 -4.78 -4.02 -1.49
N PHE A 34 -3.52 -3.60 -1.33
CA PHE A 34 -2.34 -4.37 -1.72
C PHE A 34 -2.31 -5.77 -1.09
N ASN A 35 -2.85 -5.96 0.13
CA ASN A 35 -2.85 -7.27 0.79
C ASN A 35 -3.73 -8.30 0.07
N LYS A 36 -4.71 -7.83 -0.72
CA LYS A 36 -5.56 -8.71 -1.54
C LYS A 36 -4.95 -9.03 -2.90
N ILE A 37 -3.90 -8.32 -3.30
CA ILE A 37 -3.24 -8.45 -4.61
C ILE A 37 -1.93 -9.21 -4.45
N LEU A 38 -1.19 -8.92 -3.39
CA LEU A 38 0.14 -9.42 -3.14
C LEU A 38 0.11 -10.66 -2.23
N PRO A 39 1.04 -11.60 -2.41
CA PRO A 39 1.17 -12.73 -1.51
C PRO A 39 1.62 -12.27 -0.11
N GLU A 40 1.30 -13.09 0.90
CA GLU A 40 1.73 -12.86 2.28
C GLU A 40 3.27 -12.70 2.38
N GLY A 41 3.72 -11.86 3.33
CA GLY A 41 5.14 -11.62 3.59
C GLY A 41 5.79 -10.52 2.73
N CYS A 42 5.02 -9.82 1.90
CA CYS A 42 5.46 -8.60 1.23
C CYS A 42 5.42 -7.40 2.19
N ASP A 43 6.53 -7.13 2.87
CA ASP A 43 6.61 -6.03 3.85
C ASP A 43 7.22 -4.75 3.26
N PHE A 44 6.38 -3.72 3.12
CA PHE A 44 6.76 -2.37 2.72
C PHE A 44 5.78 -1.34 3.29
N ARG A 45 6.22 -0.09 3.37
CA ARG A 45 5.33 1.06 3.59
C ARG A 45 4.94 1.62 2.22
N TRP A 46 3.73 2.14 2.11
CA TRP A 46 3.33 2.92 0.96
C TRP A 46 2.67 4.23 1.39
N ASP A 47 2.81 5.25 0.54
CA ASP A 47 2.20 6.56 0.72
C ASP A 47 1.55 6.98 -0.61
N ALA A 48 0.29 7.43 -0.56
CA ALA A 48 -0.37 7.98 -1.74
C ALA A 48 0.11 9.42 -1.98
N VAL A 49 0.68 9.68 -3.15
CA VAL A 49 1.32 10.96 -3.48
C VAL A 49 0.35 11.91 -4.17
N SER A 50 -0.49 11.37 -5.06
CA SER A 50 -1.44 12.16 -5.83
C SER A 50 -2.63 11.31 -6.26
N TYR A 51 -3.81 11.91 -6.32
CA TYR A 51 -5.05 11.27 -6.75
C TYR A 51 -5.51 11.88 -8.08
N ASP A 52 -5.87 11.00 -9.03
CA ASP A 52 -6.60 11.34 -10.24
C ASP A 52 -8.00 10.75 -10.11
N TYR A 53 -8.94 11.58 -9.66
CA TYR A 53 -10.33 11.14 -9.44
C TYR A 53 -11.06 10.83 -10.75
N GLU A 54 -10.74 11.52 -11.84
CA GLU A 54 -11.39 11.30 -13.15
C GLU A 54 -10.92 9.99 -13.79
N GLY A 55 -9.62 9.71 -13.67
CA GLY A 55 -9.04 8.42 -14.08
C GLY A 55 -9.34 7.29 -13.10
N GLY A 56 -9.75 7.59 -11.87
CA GLY A 56 -9.92 6.61 -10.80
C GLY A 56 -8.61 5.93 -10.40
N MET A 57 -7.50 6.69 -10.41
CA MET A 57 -6.15 6.19 -10.15
C MET A 57 -5.42 7.05 -9.12
N THR A 58 -4.35 6.51 -8.55
CA THR A 58 -3.44 7.23 -7.66
C THR A 58 -2.00 6.79 -7.88
N ILE A 59 -1.08 7.73 -7.68
CA ILE A 59 0.35 7.46 -7.64
C ILE A 59 0.70 7.08 -6.20
N VAL A 60 1.30 5.91 -6.03
CA VAL A 60 1.75 5.39 -4.73
C VAL A 60 3.27 5.29 -4.74
N GLU A 61 3.88 5.83 -3.68
CA GLU A 61 5.30 5.65 -3.38
C GLU A 61 5.48 4.52 -2.37
N ILE A 62 6.22 3.49 -2.76
CA ILE A 62 6.58 2.34 -1.95
C ILE A 62 7.98 2.54 -1.37
N THR A 63 8.08 2.42 -0.05
CA THR A 63 9.31 2.55 0.73
C THR A 63 9.61 1.26 1.49
N PHE A 64 10.84 0.78 1.38
CA PHE A 64 11.34 -0.37 2.14
C PHE A 64 12.21 0.09 3.30
N ALA A 65 12.00 -0.51 4.46
CA ALA A 65 12.85 -0.32 5.64
C ALA A 65 13.52 -1.63 6.03
N LYS A 66 14.73 -1.54 6.58
CA LYS A 66 15.41 -2.69 7.20
C LYS A 66 14.57 -3.23 8.34
N LYS A 67 14.35 -4.54 8.36
CA LYS A 67 13.63 -5.18 9.47
C LYS A 67 14.46 -5.14 10.74
N VAL A 68 13.77 -4.97 11.86
CA VAL A 68 14.31 -5.19 13.20
C VAL A 68 13.55 -6.36 13.79
N THR A 69 14.26 -7.43 14.10
CA THR A 69 13.70 -8.64 14.71
C THR A 69 14.12 -8.67 16.16
N ILE A 70 13.14 -8.64 17.08
CA ILE A 70 13.39 -8.88 18.49
C ILE A 70 13.81 -10.34 18.63
N THR A 71 14.98 -10.58 19.20
CA THR A 71 15.49 -11.94 19.43
C THR A 71 15.22 -12.41 20.85
N GLU A 72 15.07 -11.48 21.79
CA GLU A 72 14.78 -11.76 23.21
C GLU A 72 13.87 -10.68 23.83
N LEU A 73 12.96 -11.09 24.70
CA LEU A 73 12.01 -10.24 25.42
C LEU A 73 12.21 -10.36 26.94
N ASP A 74 12.12 -9.25 27.65
CA ASP A 74 11.97 -9.18 29.09
C ASP A 74 10.50 -9.39 29.47
N ASN A 75 10.15 -10.62 29.80
CA ASN A 75 8.80 -10.98 30.23
C ASN A 75 8.50 -10.58 31.69
N SER A 76 9.45 -9.98 32.41
CA SER A 76 9.20 -9.47 33.76
C SER A 76 8.50 -8.10 33.76
N LYS A 77 8.38 -7.46 32.59
CA LYS A 77 7.68 -6.19 32.38
C LYS A 77 6.32 -6.41 31.70
N ASP A 78 5.38 -5.48 31.94
CA ASP A 78 4.06 -5.48 31.32
C ASP A 78 3.77 -4.12 30.64
N PRO A 79 3.78 -4.03 29.30
CA PRO A 79 4.02 -5.13 28.36
C PRO A 79 5.49 -5.59 28.33
N PRO A 80 5.78 -6.84 27.88
CA PRO A 80 7.15 -7.32 27.72
C PRO A 80 7.99 -6.38 26.84
N GLU A 81 9.23 -6.11 27.25
CA GLU A 81 10.12 -5.18 26.54
C GLU A 81 11.22 -5.91 25.76
N PRO A 82 11.72 -5.38 24.62
CA PRO A 82 12.84 -5.99 23.89
C PRO A 82 14.16 -5.93 24.68
N LEU A 83 14.78 -7.09 24.96
CA LEU A 83 16.13 -7.18 25.55
C LEU A 83 17.23 -7.17 24.48
N ALA A 84 16.99 -7.89 23.39
CA ALA A 84 17.92 -7.99 22.29
C ALA A 84 17.18 -7.97 20.95
N TRP A 85 17.82 -7.40 19.94
CA TRP A 85 17.28 -7.33 18.59
C TRP A 85 18.38 -7.41 17.54
N ARG A 86 18.03 -7.95 16.39
CA ARG A 86 18.87 -7.99 15.20
C ARG A 86 18.25 -7.12 14.13
N ARG A 87 19.06 -6.22 13.56
CA ARG A 87 18.71 -5.49 12.35
C ARG A 87 19.17 -6.27 11.12
N GLU A 88 18.30 -6.33 10.12
CA GLU A 88 18.61 -6.86 8.80
C GLU A 88 19.85 -6.18 8.20
N ASN A 89 20.77 -6.97 7.65
CA ASN A 89 21.96 -6.42 7.00
C ASN A 89 21.66 -5.91 5.58
N ASP A 90 22.59 -5.19 4.96
CA ASP A 90 22.37 -4.62 3.61
C ASP A 90 22.09 -5.69 2.55
N ALA A 91 22.82 -6.81 2.57
CA ALA A 91 22.64 -7.86 1.58
C ALA A 91 21.25 -8.53 1.69
N GLU A 92 20.80 -8.81 2.91
CA GLU A 92 19.46 -9.33 3.21
C GLU A 92 18.38 -8.34 2.79
N PHE A 93 18.57 -7.06 3.13
CA PHE A 93 17.65 -5.97 2.79
C PHE A 93 17.49 -5.80 1.28
N TYR A 94 18.58 -5.63 0.53
CA TYR A 94 18.49 -5.42 -0.92
C TYR A 94 17.97 -6.65 -1.65
N LYS A 95 18.30 -7.86 -1.18
CA LYS A 95 17.73 -9.10 -1.71
C LYS A 95 16.21 -9.16 -1.50
N ARG A 96 15.74 -8.79 -0.31
CA ARG A 96 14.29 -8.75 -0.01
C ARG A 96 13.60 -7.67 -0.83
N GLN A 97 14.14 -6.46 -0.86
CA GLN A 97 13.62 -5.34 -1.65
C GLN A 97 13.45 -5.75 -3.12
N ALA A 98 14.52 -6.23 -3.77
CA ALA A 98 14.48 -6.61 -5.18
C ALA A 98 13.45 -7.74 -5.45
N ASN A 99 13.33 -8.70 -4.53
CA ASN A 99 12.34 -9.76 -4.68
C ASN A 99 10.91 -9.22 -4.53
N THR A 100 10.64 -8.36 -3.55
CA THR A 100 9.31 -7.76 -3.35
C THR A 100 8.92 -6.82 -4.49
N GLU A 101 9.84 -6.00 -5.00
CA GLU A 101 9.61 -5.16 -6.18
C GLU A 101 9.23 -6.00 -7.41
N ARG A 102 9.94 -7.11 -7.64
CA ARG A 102 9.61 -8.06 -8.72
C ARG A 102 8.21 -8.65 -8.56
N ILE A 103 7.80 -9.00 -7.33
CA ILE A 103 6.47 -9.53 -7.05
C ILE A 103 5.40 -8.46 -7.32
N ILE A 104 5.60 -7.22 -6.84
CA ILE A 104 4.67 -6.11 -7.08
C ILE A 104 4.51 -5.87 -8.59
N LEU A 105 5.61 -5.78 -9.32
CA LEU A 105 5.58 -5.61 -10.77
C LEU A 105 4.84 -6.75 -11.44
N ALA A 106 5.17 -8.00 -11.14
CA ALA A 106 4.49 -9.16 -11.73
C ALA A 106 2.98 -9.21 -11.39
N ALA A 107 2.59 -8.74 -10.20
CA ALA A 107 1.19 -8.72 -9.77
C ALA A 107 0.37 -7.63 -10.48
N LEU A 108 1.00 -6.54 -10.92
CA LEU A 108 0.32 -5.39 -11.53
C LEU A 108 0.52 -5.29 -13.05
N ASP A 109 1.60 -5.86 -13.58
CA ASP A 109 1.98 -5.73 -14.99
C ASP A 109 0.90 -6.28 -15.93
N GLY A 110 0.60 -5.50 -16.96
CA GLY A 110 -0.44 -5.81 -17.95
C GLY A 110 -1.88 -5.82 -17.44
N LYS A 111 -2.15 -5.61 -16.12
CA LYS A 111 -3.51 -5.63 -15.58
C LYS A 111 -4.21 -4.29 -15.74
N LYS A 112 -5.45 -4.33 -16.19
CA LYS A 112 -6.35 -3.16 -16.18
C LYS A 112 -6.98 -2.96 -14.80
N ALA A 113 -7.45 -1.75 -14.53
CA ALA A 113 -8.11 -1.40 -13.27
C ALA A 113 -9.27 -2.36 -12.92
N ASP A 114 -10.12 -2.69 -13.90
CA ASP A 114 -11.27 -3.59 -13.71
C ASP A 114 -10.89 -5.00 -13.26
N GLU A 115 -9.73 -5.50 -13.71
CA GLU A 115 -9.21 -6.78 -13.26
C GLU A 115 -8.75 -6.72 -11.80
N LEU A 116 -8.12 -5.61 -11.41
CA LEU A 116 -7.68 -5.39 -10.03
C LEU A 116 -8.88 -5.23 -9.08
N TYR A 117 -9.94 -4.53 -9.48
CA TYR A 117 -11.20 -4.50 -8.70
C TYR A 117 -11.82 -5.88 -8.54
N LYS A 118 -11.78 -6.71 -9.60
CA LYS A 118 -12.29 -8.09 -9.53
C LYS A 118 -11.47 -8.96 -8.59
N ILE A 119 -10.14 -8.80 -8.56
CA ILE A 119 -9.25 -9.54 -7.65
C ILE A 119 -9.53 -9.14 -6.19
N THR A 120 -9.65 -7.85 -5.93
CA THR A 120 -9.81 -7.31 -4.57
C THR A 120 -11.24 -7.38 -4.03
N GLY A 121 -12.23 -7.52 -4.93
CA GLY A 121 -13.65 -7.40 -4.62
C GLY A 121 -14.07 -5.99 -4.18
N GLU A 122 -13.21 -4.99 -4.40
CA GLU A 122 -13.48 -3.60 -4.03
C GLU A 122 -14.31 -2.88 -5.10
N ALA A 123 -15.13 -1.93 -4.67
CA ALA A 123 -15.90 -1.10 -5.59
C ALA A 123 -14.98 -0.10 -6.30
N LYS A 124 -15.34 0.30 -7.52
CA LYS A 124 -14.74 1.47 -8.19
C LYS A 124 -15.04 2.74 -7.38
N LEU A 125 -14.20 3.76 -7.53
CA LEU A 125 -14.48 5.11 -7.02
C LEU A 125 -15.90 5.55 -7.37
N ILE A 126 -16.63 6.02 -6.37
CA ILE A 126 -17.94 6.64 -6.54
C ILE A 126 -17.74 8.16 -6.58
N MET A 127 -18.16 8.80 -7.67
CA MET A 127 -18.15 10.25 -7.83
C MET A 127 -19.58 10.82 -7.77
N PRO A 128 -19.75 12.07 -7.27
CA PRO A 128 -21.02 12.79 -7.26
C PRO A 128 -21.43 13.32 -8.64
#